data_AF-A0A1E5V0L7-F1
#
_entry.id   AF-A0A1E5V0L7-F1
#
_cell.length_a   1.000
_cell.length_b   1.000
_cell.length_c   1.000
_cell.angle_alpha   90.00
_cell.angle_beta   90.00
_cell.angle_gamma   90.00
#
_symmetry.space_group_name_H-M   'P 1'
#
loop_
_entity.id
_entity.type
_entity.pdbx_description
1 polymer ?
#
loop_
_entity_poly.entity_id
_entity_poly.type
_entity_poly.pdbx_seq_one_letter_code
_entity_poly.pdbx_strand_id
1 'polypeptide(L)'
;MLVPKAAALAFYILFSLFVKSFVIIFVITVLLAALDFWVVKNVSGRILVGLRWWNEIDDEGNSIWKFECLDGESLARMNKKDSWLFWWTLYLTAAAWIVLAIFSLIRLEADYLLVVGVCLSLSIANIVGFTKCNK
;
A
#
# COMPACT_ATOMS: atom_id res chain seq x y z
N MET A 1 0.49 7.52 15.05
CA MET A 1 0.92 6.68 13.90
C MET A 1 0.64 5.18 14.08
N LEU A 2 0.52 4.64 15.32
CA LEU A 2 0.01 3.27 15.57
C LEU A 2 -1.53 3.14 15.51
N VAL A 3 -2.25 4.24 15.64
CA VAL A 3 -3.72 4.29 15.74
C VAL A 3 -4.48 3.73 14.51
N PRO A 4 -4.06 3.96 13.25
CA PRO A 4 -4.81 3.44 12.09
C PRO A 4 -4.68 1.93 11.90
N LYS A 5 -3.56 1.32 12.31
CA LYS A 5 -3.32 -0.12 12.16
C LYS A 5 -4.11 -0.95 13.18
N ALA A 6 -4.19 -0.46 14.42
CA ALA A 6 -5.06 -1.07 15.43
C ALA A 6 -6.55 -0.90 15.08
N ALA A 7 -6.93 0.25 14.49
CA ALA A 7 -8.29 0.47 14.02
C ALA A 7 -8.66 -0.49 12.87
N ALA A 8 -7.80 -0.68 11.88
CA ALA A 8 -8.05 -1.62 10.79
C ALA A 8 -8.21 -3.07 11.27
N LEU A 9 -7.38 -3.50 12.23
CA LEU A 9 -7.48 -4.83 12.83
C LEU A 9 -8.74 -4.98 13.69
N ALA A 10 -9.09 -3.95 14.47
CA ALA A 10 -10.30 -3.93 15.28
C ALA A 10 -11.56 -3.92 14.41
N PHE A 11 -11.57 -3.17 13.30
CA PHE A 11 -12.66 -3.19 12.32
C PHE A 11 -12.78 -4.56 11.65
N TYR A 12 -11.67 -5.19 11.25
CA TYR A 12 -11.70 -6.54 10.66
C TYR A 12 -12.30 -7.58 11.62
N ILE A 13 -11.93 -7.55 12.90
CA ILE A 13 -12.45 -8.48 13.92
C ILE A 13 -13.92 -8.17 14.28
N LEU A 14 -14.29 -6.89 14.42
CA LEU A 14 -15.68 -6.49 14.71
C LEU A 14 -16.63 -6.76 13.54
N PHE A 15 -16.23 -6.49 12.29
CA PHE A 15 -17.11 -6.68 11.12
C PHE A 15 -17.22 -8.14 10.69
N SER A 16 -16.18 -8.95 10.91
CA SER A 16 -16.22 -10.41 10.73
C SER A 16 -17.31 -11.07 11.60
N LEU A 17 -17.63 -10.48 12.75
CA LEU A 17 -18.71 -10.94 13.63
C LEU A 17 -20.11 -10.48 13.21
N PHE A 18 -20.26 -9.43 12.38
CA PHE A 18 -21.55 -8.81 12.07
C PHE A 18 -21.99 -8.89 10.59
N VAL A 19 -21.08 -9.14 9.64
CA VAL A 19 -21.40 -9.08 8.20
C VAL A 19 -21.16 -10.42 7.53
N LYS A 20 -22.26 -11.13 7.20
CA LYS A 20 -22.24 -12.41 6.47
C LYS A 20 -22.19 -12.25 4.94
N SER A 21 -22.15 -11.01 4.44
CA SER A 21 -22.21 -10.70 3.01
C SER A 21 -20.81 -10.43 2.46
N PHE A 22 -20.30 -11.38 1.67
CA PHE A 22 -19.01 -11.27 0.97
C PHE A 22 -18.85 -9.95 0.20
N VAL A 23 -19.90 -9.46 -0.47
CA VAL A 23 -19.89 -8.21 -1.23
C VAL A 23 -19.53 -6.99 -0.38
N ILE A 24 -20.06 -6.90 0.85
CA ILE A 24 -19.79 -5.77 1.74
C ILE A 24 -18.33 -5.83 2.22
N ILE A 25 -17.84 -7.02 2.57
CA ILE A 25 -16.45 -7.24 2.97
C ILE A 25 -15.51 -6.86 1.81
N PHE A 26 -15.82 -7.28 0.59
CA PHE A 26 -15.07 -6.94 -0.62
C PHE A 26 -14.96 -5.43 -0.79
N VAL A 27 -16.10 -4.73 -0.83
CA VAL A 27 -16.15 -3.28 -1.10
C VAL A 27 -15.39 -2.50 -0.03
N ILE A 28 -15.64 -2.79 1.25
CA ILE A 28 -14.96 -2.09 2.36
C ILE A 28 -13.45 -2.35 2.31
N THR A 29 -13.03 -3.60 2.08
CA THR A 29 -11.60 -3.95 2.05
C THR A 29 -10.89 -3.25 0.89
N VAL A 30 -11.47 -3.25 -0.30
CA VAL A 30 -10.88 -2.57 -1.48
C VAL A 30 -10.82 -1.06 -1.25
N LEU A 31 -11.85 -0.44 -0.67
CA LEU A 31 -11.84 0.99 -0.35
C LEU A 31 -10.75 1.33 0.67
N LEU A 32 -10.61 0.54 1.74
CA LEU A 32 -9.56 0.74 2.73
C LEU A 32 -8.16 0.53 2.11
N ALA A 33 -7.99 -0.46 1.25
CA ALA A 33 -6.73 -0.71 0.54
C ALA A 33 -6.38 0.42 -0.43
N ALA A 34 -7.37 0.99 -1.13
CA ALA A 34 -7.18 2.14 -2.01
C ALA A 34 -6.81 3.41 -1.23
N LEU A 35 -7.44 3.63 -0.06
CA LEU A 35 -7.10 4.72 0.84
C LEU A 35 -5.68 4.56 1.39
N ASP A 36 -5.31 3.37 1.88
CA ASP A 36 -3.95 3.08 2.34
C ASP A 36 -2.94 3.31 1.21
N PHE A 37 -3.22 2.78 0.02
CA PHE A 37 -2.41 2.99 -1.18
C PHE A 37 -2.19 4.48 -1.45
N TRP A 38 -3.26 5.28 -1.43
CA TRP A 38 -3.20 6.71 -1.68
C TRP A 38 -2.41 7.47 -0.61
N VAL A 39 -2.63 7.16 0.66
CA VAL A 39 -1.92 7.78 1.79
C VAL A 39 -0.43 7.46 1.71
N VAL A 40 -0.07 6.20 1.46
CA VAL A 40 1.33 5.78 1.32
C VAL A 40 1.97 6.48 0.13
N LYS A 41 1.31 6.50 -1.03
CA LYS A 41 1.81 7.13 -2.26
C LYS A 41 1.99 8.64 -2.14
N ASN A 42 0.99 9.36 -1.61
CA ASN A 42 0.94 10.83 -1.69
C ASN A 42 1.33 11.56 -0.42
N VAL A 43 1.17 10.94 0.75
CA VAL A 43 1.43 11.58 2.05
C VAL A 43 2.69 11.01 2.66
N SER A 44 2.70 9.71 2.98
CA SER A 44 3.84 9.08 3.66
C SER A 44 5.11 9.11 2.83
N GLY A 45 5.01 8.86 1.52
CA GLY A 45 6.14 8.95 0.59
C GLY A 45 6.79 10.33 0.58
N ARG A 46 6.00 11.41 0.63
CA ARG A 46 6.51 12.78 0.64
C ARG A 46 7.11 13.18 1.98
N ILE A 47 6.49 12.80 3.09
CA ILE A 47 6.88 13.25 4.44
C ILE A 47 8.06 12.45 4.99
N LEU A 48 8.08 11.11 4.79
CA LEU A 48 9.02 10.23 5.48
C LEU A 48 10.28 9.95 4.66
N VAL A 49 10.14 9.91 3.34
CA VAL A 49 11.25 9.55 2.42
C VAL A 49 11.47 10.59 1.32
N GLY A 50 10.62 11.61 1.20
CA GLY A 50 10.78 12.65 0.19
C GLY A 50 10.70 12.14 -1.25
N LEU A 51 10.04 11.00 -1.47
CA LEU A 51 9.96 10.35 -2.78
C LEU A 51 8.60 10.62 -3.41
N ARG A 52 8.57 10.85 -4.72
CA ARG A 52 7.35 11.07 -5.48
C ARG A 52 7.40 10.31 -6.80
N TRP A 53 6.34 9.57 -7.10
CA TRP A 53 6.18 8.91 -8.38
C TRP A 53 4.76 9.06 -8.93
N TRP A 54 4.67 9.21 -10.24
CA TRP A 54 3.40 9.21 -10.96
C TRP A 54 3.61 8.72 -12.39
N ASN A 55 2.51 8.40 -13.04
CA ASN A 55 2.48 8.08 -14.46
C ASN A 55 1.78 9.25 -15.16
N GLU A 56 2.37 9.72 -16.25
CA GLU A 56 1.89 10.79 -17.10
C GLU A 56 1.74 10.24 -18.51
N ILE A 57 0.68 10.64 -19.21
CA ILE A 57 0.45 10.25 -20.60
C ILE A 57 0.94 11.41 -21.45
N ASP A 58 1.87 11.16 -22.37
CA ASP A 58 2.34 12.19 -23.29
C ASP A 58 1.31 12.50 -24.38
N ASP A 59 1.59 13.54 -25.17
CA ASP A 59 0.72 13.96 -26.28
C ASP A 59 0.59 12.88 -27.38
N GLU A 60 1.49 11.88 -27.38
CA GLU A 60 1.50 10.73 -28.29
C GLU A 60 0.74 9.51 -27.72
N GLY A 61 0.24 9.60 -26.49
CA GLY A 61 -0.48 8.54 -25.80
C GLY A 61 0.39 7.50 -25.07
N ASN A 62 1.72 7.70 -25.00
CA ASN A 62 2.63 6.80 -24.30
C ASN A 62 2.62 7.07 -22.78
N SER A 63 2.69 5.99 -21.99
CA SER A 63 2.75 6.08 -20.54
C SER A 63 4.19 6.35 -20.04
N ILE A 64 4.48 7.57 -19.62
CA ILE A 64 5.78 7.98 -19.07
C ILE A 64 5.73 7.93 -17.54
N TRP A 65 6.64 7.18 -16.94
CA TRP A 65 6.77 7.11 -15.49
C TRP A 65 7.77 8.14 -14.98
N LYS A 66 7.32 9.06 -14.13
CA LYS A 66 8.15 10.08 -13.50
C LYS A 66 8.47 9.67 -12.07
N PHE A 67 9.75 9.72 -11.71
CA PHE A 67 10.25 9.39 -10.38
C PHE A 67 11.12 10.56 -9.91
N GLU A 68 10.77 11.13 -8.77
CA GLU A 68 11.48 12.23 -8.14
C GLU A 68 11.89 11.86 -6.72
N CYS A 69 13.00 12.44 -6.30
CA CYS A 69 13.62 12.28 -5.00
C CYS A 69 14.07 13.68 -4.55
N LEU A 70 13.94 14.00 -3.26
CA LEU A 70 14.47 15.25 -2.71
C LEU A 70 15.99 15.34 -2.92
N ASP A 71 16.53 16.56 -3.02
CA ASP A 71 17.98 16.76 -3.16
C ASP A 71 18.77 16.18 -1.98
N GLY A 72 20.01 15.77 -2.22
CA GLY A 72 20.86 15.07 -1.25
C GLY A 72 21.04 15.80 0.10
N GLU A 73 21.10 17.14 0.10
CA GLU A 73 21.13 17.93 1.34
C GLU A 73 19.81 17.87 2.13
N SER A 74 18.67 17.93 1.42
CA SER A 74 17.34 17.81 2.02
C SER A 74 17.10 16.40 2.56
N LEU A 75 17.58 15.37 1.85
CA LEU A 75 17.59 13.98 2.28
C LEU A 75 18.47 13.74 3.50
N ALA A 76 19.66 14.35 3.55
CA ALA A 76 20.58 14.25 4.69
C ALA A 76 19.99 14.90 5.96
N ARG A 77 19.13 15.90 5.80
CA ARG A 77 18.37 16.53 6.89
C ARG A 77 17.17 15.68 7.34
N MET A 78 16.68 14.77 6.51
CA MET A 78 15.63 13.84 6.92
C MET A 78 16.17 12.78 7.89
N ASN A 79 15.32 12.41 8.84
CA ASN A 79 15.67 11.47 9.88
C ASN A 79 15.74 10.05 9.30
N LYS A 80 16.91 9.40 9.40
CA LYS A 80 17.12 8.02 8.93
C LYS A 80 16.13 7.02 9.53
N LYS A 81 15.63 7.29 10.76
CA LYS A 81 14.60 6.46 11.41
C LYS A 81 13.25 6.50 10.69
N ASP A 82 12.86 7.65 10.16
CA ASP A 82 11.56 7.83 9.49
C ASP A 82 11.55 7.13 8.13
N SER A 83 12.66 7.23 7.40
CA SER A 83 12.89 6.47 6.17
C SER A 83 12.88 4.96 6.45
N TRP A 84 13.61 4.49 7.47
CA TRP A 84 13.61 3.07 7.85
C TRP A 84 12.20 2.56 8.21
N LEU A 85 11.43 3.33 8.98
CA LEU A 85 10.07 2.97 9.39
C LEU A 85 9.10 2.91 8.21
N PHE A 86 9.27 3.80 7.22
CA PHE A 86 8.50 3.77 5.98
C PHE A 86 8.72 2.46 5.21
N TRP A 87 9.98 2.11 4.94
CA TRP A 87 10.31 0.88 4.19
C TRP A 87 9.82 -0.37 4.91
N TRP A 88 10.07 -0.48 6.22
CA TRP A 88 9.56 -1.62 7.00
C TRP A 88 8.04 -1.71 6.99
N THR A 89 7.35 -0.58 7.12
CA THR A 89 5.88 -0.57 7.01
C THR A 89 5.41 -1.06 5.65
N LEU A 90 6.06 -0.61 4.57
CA LEU A 90 5.74 -1.02 3.20
C LEU A 90 5.87 -2.54 3.02
N TYR A 91 6.99 -3.11 3.45
CA TYR A 91 7.27 -4.54 3.33
C TYR A 91 6.38 -5.39 4.26
N LEU A 92 6.15 -4.94 5.49
CA LEU A 92 5.28 -5.65 6.44
C LEU A 92 3.83 -5.71 5.94
N THR A 93 3.30 -4.63 5.38
CA THR A 93 1.95 -4.61 4.79
C THR A 93 1.86 -5.60 3.63
N ALA A 94 2.83 -5.60 2.71
CA ALA A 94 2.84 -6.56 1.60
C ALA A 94 2.99 -8.01 2.08
N ALA A 95 3.85 -8.27 3.06
CA ALA A 95 4.03 -9.60 3.65
C ALA A 95 2.73 -10.10 4.32
N ALA A 96 2.01 -9.24 5.04
CA ALA A 96 0.72 -9.59 5.63
C ALA A 96 -0.30 -9.99 4.55
N TRP A 97 -0.39 -9.24 3.45
CA TRP A 97 -1.25 -9.60 2.32
C TRP A 97 -0.84 -10.91 1.64
N ILE A 98 0.46 -11.18 1.50
CA ILE A 98 0.96 -12.46 0.95
C ILE A 98 0.55 -13.64 1.84
N VAL A 99 0.70 -13.51 3.16
CA VAL A 99 0.29 -14.55 4.11
C VAL A 99 -1.21 -14.82 4.02
N LEU A 100 -2.02 -13.75 3.93
CA LEU A 100 -3.46 -13.88 3.70
C LEU A 100 -3.78 -14.51 2.34
N ALA A 101 -3.00 -14.22 1.29
CA ALA A 101 -3.15 -14.83 -0.02
C ALA A 101 -2.95 -16.35 0.06
N ILE A 102 -1.87 -16.80 0.71
CA ILE A 102 -1.57 -18.22 0.91
C ILE A 102 -2.70 -18.90 1.69
N PHE A 103 -3.20 -18.25 2.75
CA PHE A 103 -4.32 -18.78 3.52
C PHE A 103 -5.61 -18.93 2.70
N SER A 104 -5.94 -17.91 1.87
CA SER A 104 -7.10 -17.98 0.96
C SER A 104 -6.95 -19.06 -0.12
N LEU A 105 -5.74 -19.29 -0.63
CA LEU A 105 -5.43 -20.34 -1.61
C LEU A 105 -5.68 -21.73 -1.02
N ILE A 106 -5.25 -21.96 0.22
CA ILE A 106 -5.45 -23.25 0.92
C ILE A 106 -6.95 -23.51 1.16
N ARG A 107 -7.74 -22.46 1.42
CA ARG A 107 -9.20 -22.59 1.60
C ARG A 107 -10.00 -22.73 0.30
N LEU A 108 -9.37 -22.58 -0.88
CA LEU A 108 -10.01 -22.65 -2.20
C LEU A 108 -11.22 -21.71 -2.36
N GLU A 109 -11.24 -20.59 -1.63
CA GLU A 109 -12.29 -19.58 -1.74
C GLU A 109 -11.89 -18.55 -2.81
N ALA A 110 -12.32 -18.77 -4.06
CA ALA A 110 -11.98 -17.94 -5.22
C ALA A 110 -12.36 -16.45 -5.04
N ASP A 111 -13.43 -16.20 -4.30
CA ASP A 111 -13.96 -14.88 -3.98
C ASP A 111 -12.95 -14.02 -3.18
N TYR A 112 -12.32 -14.60 -2.15
CA TYR A 112 -11.32 -13.89 -1.34
C TYR A 112 -9.99 -13.71 -2.07
N LEU A 113 -9.68 -14.60 -3.02
CA LEU A 113 -8.47 -14.51 -3.83
C LEU A 113 -8.45 -13.24 -4.69
N LEU A 114 -9.62 -12.81 -5.21
CA LEU A 114 -9.75 -11.55 -5.93
C LEU A 114 -9.44 -10.34 -5.05
N VAL A 115 -9.98 -10.30 -3.82
CA VAL A 115 -9.71 -9.21 -2.85
C VAL A 115 -8.22 -9.09 -2.57
N VAL A 116 -7.59 -10.23 -2.27
CA VAL A 116 -6.18 -10.26 -1.92
C VAL A 116 -5.31 -9.88 -3.13
N GLY A 117 -5.68 -10.33 -4.34
CA GLY A 117 -5.00 -9.94 -5.57
C GLY A 117 -4.99 -8.42 -5.79
N VAL A 118 -6.13 -7.75 -5.58
CA VAL A 118 -6.21 -6.28 -5.68
C VAL A 118 -5.32 -5.61 -4.62
N CYS A 119 -5.40 -6.03 -3.35
CA CYS A 119 -4.61 -5.42 -2.27
C CYS A 119 -3.09 -5.62 -2.47
N LEU A 120 -2.71 -6.80 -2.96
CA LEU A 120 -1.32 -7.16 -3.22
C LEU A 120 -0.76 -6.39 -4.42
N SER A 121 -1.53 -6.23 -5.50
CA SER A 121 -1.10 -5.42 -6.66
C SER A 121 -0.88 -3.95 -6.29
N LEU A 122 -1.78 -3.35 -5.49
CA LEU A 122 -1.61 -1.98 -4.99
C LEU A 122 -0.36 -1.86 -4.09
N SER A 123 -0.14 -2.83 -3.20
CA SER A 123 1.03 -2.87 -2.31
C SER A 123 2.34 -2.96 -3.10
N ILE A 124 2.38 -3.85 -4.11
CA ILE A 124 3.55 -4.02 -4.99
C ILE A 124 3.79 -2.76 -5.82
N ALA A 125 2.73 -2.13 -6.36
CA ALA A 125 2.87 -0.89 -7.13
C ALA A 125 3.57 0.21 -6.32
N ASN A 126 3.22 0.37 -5.05
CA ASN A 126 3.92 1.28 -4.14
C ASN A 126 5.38 0.86 -3.92
N ILE A 127 5.65 -0.40 -3.61
CA ILE A 127 7.03 -0.91 -3.42
C ILE A 127 7.90 -0.62 -4.65
N VAL A 128 7.43 -0.99 -5.83
CA VAL A 128 8.18 -0.80 -7.08
C VAL A 128 8.36 0.68 -7.39
N GLY A 129 7.31 1.49 -7.21
CA GLY A 129 7.36 2.94 -7.45
C GLY A 129 8.40 3.63 -6.57
N PHE A 130 8.35 3.39 -5.26
CA PHE A 130 9.32 3.98 -4.33
C PHE A 130 10.75 3.44 -4.51
N THR A 131 10.90 2.16 -4.85
CA THR A 131 12.22 1.58 -5.12
C THR A 131 12.86 2.21 -6.37
N LYS A 132 12.07 2.55 -7.39
CA LYS A 132 12.56 3.27 -8.58
C LYS A 132 12.91 4.73 -8.30
N CYS A 133 12.26 5.38 -7.33
CA CYS A 133 12.64 6.73 -6.89
C CYS A 133 13.96 6.77 -6.11
N ASN A 134 14.31 5.68 -5.42
CA ASN A 134 15.47 5.60 -4.52
C ASN A 134 16.71 5.01 -5.21
N LYS A 135 16.92 5.31 -6.50
CA LYS A 135 18.07 4.85 -7.29
C LYS A 135 19.15 5.91 -7.40
#